data_AF-A0A661TYZ1-F1
#
_entry.id   AF-A0A661TYZ1-F1
#
_cell.length_a   1.000
_cell.length_b   1.000
_cell.length_c   1.000
_cell.angle_alpha   90.00
_cell.angle_beta   90.00
_cell.angle_gamma   90.00
#
_symmetry.space_group_name_H-M   'P 1'
#
loop_
_entity.id
_entity.type
_entity.pdbx_description
1 polymer ?
#
loop_
_entity_poly.entity_id
_entity_poly.type
_entity_poly.pdbx_seq_one_letter_code
_entity_poly.pdbx_strand_id
1 'polypeptide(L)'
;MRIISLLSAFISILSVSFAYEVSSNFLTIPSGSRASALGGAYIGLADDVDSIFYNPAGIGLMPSTQLMVMHAQWFQSIKYEN
;
A
#
# COMPACT_ATOMS: atom_id res chain seq x y z
N MET A 1 -50.48 2.26 -2.44
CA MET A 1 -49.42 2.59 -3.41
C MET A 1 -48.35 3.53 -2.84
N ARG A 2 -48.71 4.59 -2.09
CA ARG A 2 -47.74 5.58 -1.53
C ARG A 2 -46.79 5.02 -0.45
N ILE A 3 -47.23 4.05 0.35
CA ILE A 3 -46.38 3.41 1.39
C ILE A 3 -45.35 2.46 0.80
N ILE A 4 -45.71 1.75 -0.28
CA ILE A 4 -44.81 0.82 -0.98
C ILE A 4 -43.69 1.61 -1.68
N SER A 5 -44.01 2.76 -2.28
CA SER A 5 -43.00 3.64 -2.88
C SER A 5 -42.02 4.20 -1.85
N LEU A 6 -42.49 4.59 -0.66
CA LEU A 6 -41.62 5.07 0.43
C LEU A 6 -40.71 3.97 0.97
N LEU A 7 -41.22 2.75 1.11
CA LEU A 7 -40.42 1.60 1.57
C LEU A 7 -39.32 1.26 0.55
N SER A 8 -39.63 1.30 -0.74
CA SER A 8 -38.63 1.05 -1.79
C SER A 8 -37.54 2.12 -1.83
N ALA A 9 -37.90 3.40 -1.63
CA ALA A 9 -36.94 4.49 -1.58
C ALA A 9 -36.01 4.36 -0.36
N PHE A 10 -36.54 3.93 0.78
CA PHE A 10 -35.75 3.68 1.99
C PHE A 10 -34.75 2.53 1.80
N ILE A 11 -35.16 1.43 1.15
CA ILE A 11 -34.29 0.27 0.87
C ILE A 11 -33.15 0.64 -0.09
N SER A 12 -33.42 1.47 -1.11
CA SER A 12 -32.39 1.96 -2.03
C SER A 12 -31.34 2.83 -1.36
N ILE A 13 -31.72 3.63 -0.35
CA ILE A 13 -30.79 4.46 0.42
C ILE A 13 -29.87 3.57 1.29
N LEU A 14 -30.40 2.47 1.85
CA LEU A 14 -29.61 1.54 2.66
C LEU A 14 -28.61 0.69 1.84
N SER A 15 -28.75 0.61 0.52
CA SER A 15 -27.91 -0.23 -0.36
C SER A 15 -26.75 0.52 -1.03
N VAL A 16 -26.54 1.80 -0.69
CA VAL A 16 -25.38 2.57 -1.15
C VAL A 16 -24.12 2.03 -0.48
N SER A 17 -23.30 1.30 -1.23
CA SER A 17 -21.97 0.85 -0.81
C SER A 17 -20.94 1.91 -1.22
N PHE A 18 -20.16 2.44 -0.27
CA PHE A 18 -19.01 3.28 -0.58
C PHE A 18 -17.85 2.37 -1.00
N ALA A 19 -17.62 2.22 -2.31
CA ALA A 19 -16.39 1.63 -2.81
C ALA A 19 -15.27 2.65 -2.63
N TYR A 20 -14.36 2.41 -1.69
CA TYR A 20 -13.11 3.14 -1.64
C TYR A 20 -12.17 2.48 -2.65
N GLU A 21 -11.79 3.21 -3.70
CA GLU A 21 -10.85 2.72 -4.69
C GLU A 21 -9.55 3.51 -4.52
N VAL A 22 -8.56 2.88 -3.89
CA VAL A 22 -7.21 3.46 -3.82
C VAL A 22 -6.53 3.14 -5.14
N SER A 23 -6.36 4.17 -5.97
CA SER A 23 -5.71 4.05 -7.29
C SER A 23 -4.26 3.53 -7.21
N SER A 24 -3.67 3.52 -6.02
CA SER A 24 -2.28 3.14 -5.76
C SER A 24 -2.13 1.95 -4.81
N ASN A 25 -2.91 0.88 -5.00
CA ASN A 25 -2.79 -0.34 -4.20
C ASN A 25 -1.36 -0.93 -4.17
N PHE A 26 -0.52 -0.66 -5.18
CA PHE A 26 0.88 -1.07 -5.19
C PHE A 26 1.72 -0.46 -4.04
N LEU A 27 1.29 0.66 -3.44
CA LEU A 27 1.96 1.25 -2.26
C LEU A 27 1.88 0.33 -1.03
N THR A 28 0.98 -0.63 -1.03
CA THR A 28 0.85 -1.61 0.06
C THR A 28 1.84 -2.76 -0.05
N ILE A 29 2.46 -2.95 -1.22
CA ILE A 29 3.50 -3.95 -1.42
C ILE A 29 4.79 -3.42 -0.78
N PRO A 30 5.38 -4.15 0.19
CA PRO A 30 6.62 -3.71 0.80
C PRO A 30 7.73 -3.58 -0.24
N SER A 31 8.40 -2.44 -0.25
CA SER A 31 9.57 -2.19 -1.07
C SER A 31 10.82 -2.62 -0.31
N GLY A 32 11.71 -3.37 -0.93
CA GLY A 32 12.94 -3.79 -0.30
C GLY A 32 12.84 -5.12 0.45
N SER A 33 13.91 -5.92 0.35
CA SER A 33 13.96 -7.26 0.93
C SER A 33 13.92 -7.24 2.47
N ARG A 34 14.60 -6.27 3.10
CA ARG A 34 14.64 -6.11 4.56
C ARG A 34 13.30 -5.64 5.11
N ALA A 35 12.70 -4.63 4.48
CA ALA A 35 11.38 -4.15 4.91
C ALA A 35 10.30 -5.22 4.71
N SER A 36 10.39 -6.01 3.62
CA SER A 36 9.54 -7.19 3.40
C SER A 36 9.70 -8.25 4.50
N ALA A 37 10.93 -8.58 4.88
CA ALA A 37 11.20 -9.56 5.94
C ALA A 37 10.68 -9.13 7.32
N LEU A 38 10.59 -7.82 7.56
CA LEU A 38 10.00 -7.22 8.78
C LEU A 38 8.48 -7.06 8.70
N GLY A 39 7.82 -7.59 7.65
CA GLY A 39 6.38 -7.44 7.47
C GLY A 39 5.93 -5.98 7.29
N GLY A 40 6.80 -5.13 6.74
CA GLY A 40 6.56 -3.69 6.56
C GLY A 40 6.91 -2.82 7.77
N ALA A 41 7.32 -3.39 8.90
CA ALA A 41 7.73 -2.65 10.09
C ALA A 41 9.17 -2.09 9.99
N TYR A 42 9.38 -1.13 9.06
CA TYR A 42 10.73 -0.65 8.71
C TYR A 42 10.98 0.85 9.00
N ILE A 43 9.96 1.68 9.19
CA ILE A 43 10.07 3.16 9.26
C ILE A 43 11.16 3.67 10.22
N GLY A 44 11.30 3.06 11.40
CA GLY A 44 12.31 3.46 12.40
C GLY A 44 13.72 2.89 12.16
N LEU A 45 13.85 1.96 11.21
CA LEU A 45 15.10 1.30 10.82
C LEU A 45 15.54 1.73 9.42
N ALA A 46 14.95 2.80 8.86
CA ALA A 46 15.21 3.31 7.53
C ALA A 46 16.61 3.94 7.40
N ASP A 47 17.64 3.12 7.33
CA ASP A 47 19.07 3.49 7.30
C ASP A 47 19.80 3.05 6.02
N ASP A 48 19.06 2.52 5.03
CA ASP A 48 19.55 2.08 3.73
C ASP A 48 18.74 2.69 2.55
N VAL A 49 19.00 2.27 1.31
CA VAL A 49 18.36 2.82 0.08
C VAL A 49 16.84 2.70 0.12
N ASP A 50 16.29 1.70 0.80
CA ASP A 50 14.84 1.52 0.92
C ASP A 50 14.16 2.65 1.71
N SER A 51 14.94 3.46 2.44
CA SER A 51 14.44 4.65 3.15
C SER A 51 13.65 5.62 2.25
N ILE A 52 13.92 5.66 0.94
CA ILE A 52 13.14 6.46 -0.03
C ILE A 52 11.64 6.13 0.01
N PHE A 53 11.29 4.86 0.24
CA PHE A 53 9.90 4.37 0.23
C PHE A 53 9.21 4.45 1.60
N TYR A 54 9.98 4.55 2.70
CA TYR A 54 9.44 4.49 4.07
C TYR A 54 9.66 5.78 4.86
N ASN A 55 10.88 6.32 4.85
CA ASN A 55 11.26 7.53 5.57
C ASN A 55 12.47 8.22 4.91
N PRO A 56 12.25 9.17 3.99
CA PRO A 56 13.33 9.84 3.27
C PRO A 56 14.35 10.58 4.15
N ALA A 57 14.02 10.88 5.42
CA ALA A 57 14.97 11.48 6.36
C ALA A 57 16.18 10.57 6.63
N GLY A 58 16.02 9.25 6.48
CA GLY A 58 17.10 8.28 6.60
C GLY A 58 18.22 8.46 5.58
N ILE A 59 17.88 8.93 4.37
CA ILE A 59 18.84 9.16 3.28
C ILE A 59 19.91 10.17 3.70
N GLY A 60 19.53 11.21 4.45
CA GLY A 60 20.46 12.23 4.94
C GLY A 60 21.48 11.71 5.95
N LEU A 61 21.27 10.52 6.51
CA LEU A 61 22.13 9.89 7.50
C LEU A 61 23.00 8.77 6.91
N MET A 62 22.85 8.46 5.61
CA MET A 62 23.56 7.36 4.97
C MET A 62 25.07 7.70 4.83
N PRO A 63 25.98 6.84 5.30
CA PRO A 63 27.42 7.13 5.32
C PRO A 63 28.09 7.03 3.95
N SER A 64 27.43 6.41 2.98
CA SER A 64 27.96 6.13 1.65
C SER A 64 26.85 5.98 0.63
N THR A 65 27.21 6.09 -0.65
CA THR A 65 26.33 5.71 -1.75
C THR A 65 26.03 4.22 -1.70
N GLN A 66 24.76 3.87 -1.82
CA GLN A 66 24.29 2.49 -1.83
C GLN A 66 23.41 2.24 -3.06
N LEU A 67 23.33 0.98 -3.48
CA LEU A 67 22.50 0.52 -4.58
C LEU A 67 21.79 -0.75 -4.13
N MET A 68 20.50 -0.86 -4.44
CA MET A 68 19.70 -2.05 -4.20
C MET A 68 19.00 -2.45 -5.51
N VAL A 69 18.90 -3.76 -5.75
CA VAL A 69 18.03 -4.34 -6.78
C VAL A 69 17.17 -5.41 -6.10
N MET A 70 15.89 -5.46 -6.44
CA MET A 70 14.94 -6.41 -5.86
C MET A 70 14.00 -6.99 -6.92
N HIS A 71 13.71 -8.29 -6.76
CA HIS A 71 12.64 -8.99 -7.46
C HIS A 71 11.68 -9.61 -6.45
N ALA A 72 10.38 -9.35 -6.58
CA ALA A 72 9.34 -9.96 -5.75
C ALA A 72 8.23 -10.54 -6.63
N GLN A 73 7.90 -11.81 -6.39
CA GLN A 73 6.78 -12.49 -7.03
C GLN A 73 5.64 -12.68 -6.03
N TRP A 74 4.51 -12.05 -6.30
CA TRP A 74 3.27 -12.13 -5.54
C TRP A 74 2.29 -13.16 -6.12
N PHE A 75 1.21 -13.41 -5.39
CA PHE A 75 0.13 -14.28 -5.86
C PHE A 75 -0.40 -13.85 -7.23
N GLN A 76 -1.00 -14.80 -7.94
CA GLN A 76 -1.55 -14.55 -9.28
C GLN A 76 -0.51 -14.08 -10.31
N SER A 77 0.76 -14.46 -10.12
CA SER A 77 1.90 -14.12 -10.98
C SER A 77 2.20 -12.62 -11.10
N ILE A 78 1.80 -11.83 -10.11
CA ILE A 78 2.15 -10.41 -10.03
C ILE A 78 3.65 -10.30 -9.73
N LYS A 79 4.36 -9.45 -10.47
CA LYS A 79 5.80 -9.21 -10.27
C LYS A 79 6.01 -7.75 -9.89
N TYR A 80 6.89 -7.52 -8.93
CA TYR A 80 7.31 -6.20 -8.47
C TYR A 80 8.83 -6.14 -8.48
N GLU A 81 9.39 -5.12 -9.12
CA GLU A 81 10.82 -4.94 -9.35
C GLU A 81 11.24 -3.56 -8.83
N ASN A 82 12.43 -3.48 -8.24
CA ASN A 82 13.11 -2.22 -7.87
C ASN A 82 14.57 -2.25 -8.29
#